data_AF-A0A413PI29-F1
#
_entry.id   AF-A0A413PI29-F1
#
_cell.length_a   1.000
_cell.length_b   1.000
_cell.length_c   1.000
_cell.angle_alpha   90.00
_cell.angle_beta   90.00
_cell.angle_gamma   90.00
#
_symmetry.space_group_name_H-M   'P 1'
#
loop_
_entity.id
_entity.type
_entity.pdbx_description
1 polymer ?
#
loop_
_entity_poly.entity_id
_entity_poly.type
_entity_poly.pdbx_seq_one_letter_code
_entity_poly.pdbx_strand_id
1 'polypeptide(L)'
;MKDKFKKFVRQHWIFIWALLSVVYAVIVQLLFSLKTSNKFFVAHWGAGDILTYASTISLGLLAMWQNKKQQEENDITQERMERIIIHANELSIISKMIEHEERRVNELDKLLNRFMQNCDPQAVAIAYSADDKIVCMTQVTELERTIDKDFFAISRLLAEDKVLKLDPDNALKVAFAKLYQTVKKDIGDIRQEKIDMCDIHAVGKMAGKLSAERDTFMKEKEEYLESIQSKLRKLLFEEIALEDARKMYN
;
A
#
# COMPACT_ATOMS: atom_id res chain seq x y z
N MET A 1 2.91 48.78 2.50
CA MET A 1 1.98 49.65 1.73
C MET A 1 1.41 48.96 0.49
N LYS A 2 2.24 48.29 -0.34
CA LYS A 2 1.78 47.54 -1.53
C LYS A 2 0.67 46.52 -1.25
N ASP A 3 0.73 45.73 -0.18
CA ASP A 3 -0.30 44.72 0.10
C ASP A 3 -1.64 45.30 0.54
N LYS A 4 -1.64 46.43 1.28
CA LYS A 4 -2.88 47.14 1.65
C LYS A 4 -3.57 47.73 0.42
N PHE A 5 -2.79 48.31 -0.50
CA PHE A 5 -3.32 48.85 -1.76
C PHE A 5 -3.85 47.73 -2.67
N LYS A 6 -3.12 46.61 -2.78
CA LYS A 6 -3.54 45.44 -3.56
C LYS A 6 -4.81 44.79 -3.01
N LYS A 7 -5.02 44.82 -1.70
CA LYS A 7 -6.25 44.35 -1.03
C LYS A 7 -7.43 45.28 -1.30
N PHE A 8 -7.22 46.59 -1.21
CA PHE A 8 -8.23 47.62 -1.51
C PHE A 8 -8.70 47.58 -2.98
N VAL A 9 -7.77 47.50 -3.92
CA VAL A 9 -8.08 47.36 -5.36
C VAL A 9 -8.86 46.08 -5.66
N ARG A 10 -8.53 44.98 -4.98
CA ARG A 10 -9.24 43.69 -5.16
C ARG A 10 -10.66 43.72 -4.60
N GLN A 11 -10.90 44.51 -3.55
CA GLN A 11 -12.18 44.61 -2.85
C GLN A 11 -13.14 45.63 -3.51
N HIS A 12 -12.60 46.70 -4.11
CA HIS A 12 -13.39 47.73 -4.81
C HIS A 12 -13.16 47.76 -6.33
N TRP A 13 -12.71 46.64 -6.90
CA TRP A 13 -12.41 46.53 -8.33
C TRP A 13 -13.56 47.03 -9.23
N ILE A 14 -14.80 46.67 -8.91
CA ILE A 14 -16.00 47.06 -9.67
C ILE A 14 -16.16 48.59 -9.68
N PHE A 15 -15.97 49.25 -8.54
CA PHE A 15 -16.06 50.71 -8.41
C PHE A 15 -14.92 51.42 -9.14
N ILE A 16 -13.69 50.90 -9.01
CA ILE A 16 -12.51 51.44 -9.70
C ILE A 16 -12.70 51.34 -11.22
N TRP A 17 -13.23 50.21 -11.69
CA TRP A 17 -13.46 49.97 -13.11
C TRP A 17 -14.59 50.85 -13.66
N ALA A 18 -15.69 51.01 -12.92
CA ALA A 18 -16.76 51.93 -13.26
C ALA A 18 -16.27 53.39 -13.33
N LEU A 19 -15.45 53.81 -12.36
CA LEU A 19 -14.89 55.17 -12.31
C LEU A 19 -13.90 55.43 -13.46
N LEU A 20 -13.03 54.46 -13.78
CA LEU A 20 -12.15 54.52 -14.95
C LEU A 20 -12.92 54.60 -16.26
N SER A 21 -14.01 53.85 -16.37
CA SER A 21 -14.88 53.85 -17.55
C SER A 21 -15.58 55.19 -17.77
N VAL A 22 -16.03 55.84 -16.70
CA VAL A 22 -16.60 57.20 -16.75
C VAL A 22 -15.53 58.23 -17.11
N VAL A 23 -14.35 58.15 -16.50
CA VAL A 23 -13.24 59.06 -16.80
C VAL A 23 -12.80 58.93 -18.26
N TYR A 24 -12.71 57.71 -18.80
CA TYR A 24 -12.38 57.48 -20.20
C TYR A 24 -13.45 58.06 -21.14
N ALA A 25 -14.74 57.87 -20.82
CA ALA A 25 -15.82 58.47 -21.60
C ALA A 25 -15.76 60.01 -21.60
N VAL A 26 -15.44 60.63 -20.46
CA VAL A 26 -15.27 62.09 -20.34
C VAL A 26 -14.07 62.58 -21.13
N ILE A 27 -12.94 61.88 -21.08
CA ILE A 27 -11.73 62.21 -21.87
C ILE A 27 -12.03 62.14 -23.36
N VAL A 28 -12.72 61.08 -23.81
CA VAL A 28 -13.10 60.91 -25.21
C VAL A 28 -14.07 62.02 -25.64
N GLN A 29 -15.07 62.34 -24.82
CA GLN A 29 -16.01 63.43 -25.10
C GLN A 29 -15.31 64.80 -25.16
N LEU A 30 -14.33 65.05 -24.29
CA LEU A 30 -13.52 66.27 -24.30
C LEU A 30 -12.60 66.34 -25.53
N LEU A 31 -12.00 65.21 -25.95
CA LEU A 31 -11.19 65.10 -27.16
C LEU A 31 -12.01 65.40 -28.42
N PHE A 32 -13.25 64.95 -28.49
CA PHE A 32 -14.18 65.24 -29.60
C PHE A 32 -14.85 66.63 -29.50
N SER A 33 -14.83 67.27 -28.34
CA SER A 33 -15.30 68.65 -28.14
C SER A 33 -14.28 69.71 -28.61
N LEU A 34 -13.04 69.33 -28.87
CA LEU A 34 -12.02 70.23 -29.42
C LEU A 34 -12.30 70.46 -30.92
N LYS A 35 -12.60 71.70 -31.30
CA LYS A 35 -12.79 72.11 -32.71
C LYS A 35 -11.51 71.90 -33.51
N THR A 36 -11.39 70.78 -34.21
CA THR A 36 -10.33 70.56 -35.19
C THR A 36 -10.73 71.17 -36.54
N SER A 37 -9.79 71.87 -37.17
CA SER A 37 -10.00 72.56 -38.46
C SER A 37 -10.21 71.62 -39.66
N ASN A 38 -10.09 70.29 -39.49
CA ASN A 38 -10.13 69.32 -40.59
C ASN A 38 -11.38 68.42 -40.47
N LYS A 39 -12.22 68.40 -41.52
CA LYS A 39 -13.55 67.73 -41.55
C LYS A 39 -13.50 66.23 -41.24
N PHE A 40 -12.36 65.59 -41.43
CA PHE A 40 -12.16 64.16 -41.18
C PHE A 40 -12.21 63.77 -39.70
N PHE A 41 -12.00 64.73 -38.77
CA PHE A 41 -11.96 64.49 -37.32
C PHE A 41 -13.20 65.00 -36.57
N VAL A 42 -14.21 65.51 -37.28
CA VAL A 42 -15.47 65.97 -36.68
C VAL A 42 -16.39 64.78 -36.51
N ALA A 43 -16.21 64.04 -35.41
CA ALA A 43 -17.13 62.97 -35.01
C ALA A 43 -17.81 63.36 -33.69
N HIS A 44 -19.13 63.46 -33.71
CA HIS A 44 -19.95 63.63 -32.51
C HIS A 44 -20.47 62.26 -32.09
N TRP A 45 -20.31 61.89 -30.82
CA TRP A 45 -20.91 60.66 -30.29
C TRP A 45 -22.42 60.73 -30.43
N GLY A 46 -22.99 59.86 -31.27
CA GLY A 46 -24.43 59.66 -31.35
C GLY A 46 -24.95 58.88 -30.15
N ALA A 47 -26.26 58.90 -29.93
CA ALA A 47 -26.90 58.07 -28.89
C ALA A 47 -26.59 56.56 -29.06
N GLY A 48 -26.42 56.11 -30.32
CA GLY A 48 -26.02 54.73 -30.64
C GLY A 48 -24.57 54.39 -30.26
N ASP A 49 -23.64 55.34 -30.36
CA ASP A 49 -22.23 55.13 -30.00
C ASP A 49 -22.07 55.05 -28.48
N ILE A 50 -22.77 55.92 -27.74
CA ILE A 50 -22.84 55.87 -26.27
C ILE A 50 -23.40 54.53 -25.80
N LEU A 51 -24.49 54.06 -26.42
CA LEU A 51 -25.13 52.79 -26.07
C LEU A 51 -24.22 51.60 -26.35
N THR A 52 -23.52 51.61 -27.49
CA THR A 52 -22.59 50.55 -27.88
C THR A 52 -21.39 50.49 -26.94
N TYR A 53 -20.83 51.64 -26.57
CA TYR A 53 -19.77 51.77 -25.56
C TYR A 53 -20.22 51.23 -24.20
N ALA A 54 -21.39 51.69 -23.70
CA ALA A 54 -21.93 51.26 -22.42
C ALA A 54 -22.23 49.74 -22.40
N SER A 55 -22.74 49.19 -23.49
CA SER A 55 -23.01 47.76 -23.63
C SER A 55 -21.71 46.95 -23.63
N THR A 56 -20.71 47.38 -24.40
CA THR A 56 -19.40 46.70 -24.49
C THR A 56 -18.69 46.66 -23.13
N ILE A 57 -18.78 47.75 -22.38
CA ILE A 57 -18.24 47.86 -21.02
C ILE A 57 -19.02 46.97 -20.05
N SER A 58 -20.34 46.96 -20.14
CA SER A 58 -21.17 46.08 -19.31
C SER A 58 -20.87 44.60 -19.56
N LEU A 59 -20.68 44.20 -20.83
CA LEU A 59 -20.24 42.85 -21.21
C LEU A 59 -18.83 42.54 -20.71
N GLY A 60 -17.89 43.47 -20.83
CA GLY A 60 -16.52 43.31 -20.33
C GLY A 60 -16.47 43.10 -18.81
N LEU A 61 -17.28 43.85 -18.06
CA LEU A 61 -17.41 43.69 -16.61
C LEU A 61 -18.06 42.36 -16.24
N LEU A 62 -19.11 41.96 -16.97
CA LEU A 62 -19.78 40.68 -16.77
C LEU A 62 -18.80 39.51 -17.02
N ALA A 63 -18.06 39.54 -18.12
CA ALA A 63 -17.06 38.53 -18.45
C ALA A 63 -15.97 38.47 -17.37
N MET A 64 -15.53 39.62 -16.85
CA MET A 64 -14.54 39.66 -15.78
C MET A 64 -15.09 39.09 -14.46
N TRP A 65 -16.34 39.40 -14.11
CA TRP A 65 -17.00 38.85 -12.93
C TRP A 65 -17.22 37.34 -13.05
N GLN A 66 -17.66 36.87 -14.22
CA GLN A 66 -17.82 35.45 -14.52
C GLN A 66 -16.48 34.70 -14.41
N ASN A 67 -15.41 35.23 -15.01
CA ASN A 67 -14.07 34.63 -14.92
C ASN A 67 -13.59 34.56 -13.47
N LYS A 68 -13.82 35.62 -12.68
CA LYS A 68 -13.43 35.62 -11.27
C LYS A 68 -14.21 34.58 -10.45
N LYS A 69 -15.53 34.50 -10.65
CA LYS A 69 -16.37 33.50 -9.99
C LYS A 69 -15.97 32.07 -10.37
N GLN A 70 -15.69 31.85 -11.66
CA GLN A 70 -15.23 30.55 -12.16
C GLN A 70 -13.87 30.17 -11.59
N GLN A 71 -12.96 31.14 -11.41
CA GLN A 71 -11.69 30.90 -10.74
C GLN A 71 -11.88 30.46 -9.29
N GLU A 72 -12.74 31.15 -8.53
CA GLU A 72 -13.03 30.77 -7.13
C GLU A 72 -13.65 29.37 -7.02
N GLU A 73 -14.58 29.01 -7.92
CA GLU A 73 -15.18 27.66 -7.96
C GLU A 73 -14.17 26.58 -8.36
N ASN A 74 -13.27 26.89 -9.29
CA ASN A 74 -12.18 26.00 -9.70
C ASN A 74 -11.19 25.78 -8.56
N ASP A 75 -10.80 26.83 -7.82
CA ASP A 75 -9.87 26.72 -6.69
C ASP A 75 -10.45 25.78 -5.61
N ILE A 76 -11.73 25.94 -5.25
CA ILE A 76 -12.43 25.05 -4.29
C ILE A 76 -12.47 23.61 -4.80
N THR A 77 -12.73 23.43 -6.10
CA THR A 77 -12.81 22.11 -6.72
C THR A 77 -11.43 21.44 -6.75
N GLN A 78 -10.38 22.22 -7.00
CA GLN A 78 -8.99 21.76 -6.98
C GLN A 78 -8.59 21.31 -5.58
N GLU A 79 -8.90 22.07 -4.52
CA GLU A 79 -8.62 21.68 -3.13
C GLU A 79 -9.34 20.38 -2.73
N ARG A 80 -10.59 20.20 -3.19
CA ARG A 80 -11.33 18.95 -2.97
C ARG A 80 -10.68 17.79 -3.71
N MET A 81 -10.27 18.01 -4.95
CA MET A 81 -9.62 16.99 -5.78
C MET A 81 -8.26 16.59 -5.19
N GLU A 82 -7.44 17.55 -4.74
CA GLU A 82 -6.16 17.28 -4.09
C GLU A 82 -6.34 16.42 -2.83
N ARG A 83 -7.34 16.73 -1.98
CA ARG A 83 -7.67 15.88 -0.82
C ARG A 83 -8.06 14.46 -1.23
N ILE A 84 -8.89 14.31 -2.25
CA ILE A 84 -9.31 13.00 -2.76
C ILE A 84 -8.09 12.23 -3.30
N ILE A 85 -7.20 12.88 -4.03
CA ILE A 85 -5.97 12.26 -4.57
C ILE A 85 -5.08 11.76 -3.44
N ILE A 86 -4.90 12.55 -2.37
CA ILE A 86 -4.12 12.13 -1.20
C ILE A 86 -4.75 10.89 -0.56
N HIS A 87 -6.05 10.91 -0.27
CA HIS A 87 -6.75 9.77 0.34
C HIS A 87 -6.71 8.53 -0.56
N ALA A 88 -6.86 8.70 -1.86
CA ALA A 88 -6.75 7.60 -2.83
C ALA A 88 -5.35 6.99 -2.85
N ASN A 89 -4.30 7.82 -2.73
CA ASN A 89 -2.93 7.33 -2.63
C ASN A 89 -2.69 6.57 -1.32
N GLU A 90 -3.18 7.09 -0.19
CA GLU A 90 -3.11 6.40 1.10
C GLU A 90 -3.79 5.03 1.03
N LEU A 91 -5.00 4.96 0.48
CA LEU A 91 -5.73 3.70 0.30
C LEU A 91 -5.00 2.74 -0.64
N SER A 92 -4.39 3.26 -1.71
CA SER A 92 -3.58 2.46 -2.65
C SER A 92 -2.37 1.84 -1.94
N ILE A 93 -1.70 2.58 -1.05
CA ILE A 93 -0.57 2.09 -0.27
C ILE A 93 -1.03 1.00 0.70
N ILE A 94 -2.14 1.22 1.42
CA ILE A 94 -2.73 0.23 2.34
C ILE A 94 -3.07 -1.05 1.58
N SER A 95 -3.74 -0.92 0.43
CA SER A 95 -4.12 -2.06 -0.42
C SER A 95 -2.90 -2.88 -0.87
N LYS A 96 -1.81 -2.23 -1.32
CA LYS A 96 -0.57 -2.92 -1.69
C LYS A 96 0.10 -3.62 -0.50
N MET A 97 0.04 -3.02 0.68
CA MET A 97 0.58 -3.61 1.90
C MET A 97 -0.21 -4.86 2.30
N ILE A 98 -1.55 -4.80 2.24
CA ILE A 98 -2.42 -5.97 2.49
C ILE A 98 -2.16 -7.06 1.46
N GLU A 99 -2.06 -6.74 0.17
CA GLU A 99 -1.81 -7.71 -0.89
C GLU A 99 -0.45 -8.41 -0.71
N HIS A 100 0.59 -7.65 -0.34
CA HIS A 100 1.90 -8.21 -0.01
C HIS A 100 1.82 -9.23 1.13
N GLU A 101 1.08 -8.88 2.18
CA GLU A 101 0.99 -9.68 3.40
C GLU A 101 0.11 -10.91 3.22
N GLU A 102 -0.99 -10.80 2.47
CA GLU A 102 -1.80 -11.94 2.06
C GLU A 102 -0.96 -12.93 1.23
N ARG A 103 -0.15 -12.42 0.28
CA ARG A 103 0.75 -13.25 -0.51
C ARG A 103 1.78 -13.96 0.37
N ARG A 104 2.42 -13.22 1.29
CA ARG A 104 3.41 -13.74 2.24
C ARG A 104 2.82 -14.85 3.11
N VAL A 105 1.63 -14.63 3.68
CA VAL A 105 0.94 -15.61 4.55
C VAL A 105 0.54 -16.87 3.77
N ASN A 106 0.04 -16.71 2.55
CA ASN A 106 -0.33 -17.83 1.69
C ASN A 106 0.91 -18.67 1.28
N GLU A 107 2.01 -18.01 0.94
CA GLU A 107 3.28 -18.69 0.67
C GLU A 107 3.83 -19.40 1.91
N LEU A 108 3.75 -18.74 3.07
CA LEU A 108 4.19 -19.29 4.34
C LEU A 108 3.38 -20.54 4.73
N ASP A 109 2.04 -20.51 4.64
CA ASP A 109 1.20 -21.68 4.92
C ASP A 109 1.54 -22.86 3.99
N LYS A 110 1.71 -22.62 2.69
CA LYS A 110 2.11 -23.66 1.73
C LYS A 110 3.46 -24.29 2.09
N LEU A 111 4.45 -23.46 2.45
CA LEU A 111 5.78 -23.96 2.82
C LEU A 111 5.76 -24.69 4.16
N LEU A 112 5.05 -24.18 5.17
CA LEU A 112 4.90 -24.83 6.48
C LEU A 112 4.22 -26.19 6.33
N ASN A 113 3.16 -26.29 5.52
CA ASN A 113 2.47 -27.56 5.25
C ASN A 113 3.38 -28.56 4.53
N ARG A 114 4.14 -28.11 3.52
CA ARG A 114 5.11 -28.96 2.82
C ARG A 114 6.21 -29.44 3.76
N PHE A 115 6.77 -28.54 4.57
CA PHE A 115 7.78 -28.87 5.57
C PHE A 115 7.27 -29.92 6.56
N MET A 116 6.04 -29.74 7.06
CA MET A 116 5.39 -30.69 7.95
C MET A 116 5.21 -32.08 7.33
N GLN A 117 4.81 -32.14 6.06
CA GLN A 117 4.69 -33.40 5.30
C GLN A 117 6.05 -34.08 5.11
N ASN A 118 7.09 -33.32 4.79
CA ASN A 118 8.45 -33.84 4.63
C ASN A 118 9.07 -34.31 5.95
N CYS A 119 8.66 -33.71 7.07
CA CYS A 119 9.07 -34.12 8.41
C CYS A 119 8.18 -35.22 9.02
N ASP A 120 7.25 -35.79 8.25
CA ASP A 120 6.41 -36.88 8.73
C ASP A 120 7.23 -38.18 8.86
N PRO A 121 7.05 -38.96 9.94
CA PRO A 121 7.64 -40.30 10.06
C PRO A 121 7.40 -41.18 8.82
N GLN A 122 6.25 -41.06 8.17
CA GLN A 122 5.94 -41.79 6.94
C GLN A 122 6.84 -41.36 5.77
N ALA A 123 7.13 -40.06 5.63
CA ALA A 123 8.02 -39.56 4.58
C ALA A 123 9.45 -40.09 4.77
N VAL A 124 9.92 -40.13 6.03
CA VAL A 124 11.23 -40.71 6.38
C VAL A 124 11.26 -42.22 6.09
N ALA A 125 10.19 -42.94 6.43
CA ALA A 125 10.08 -44.37 6.17
C ALA A 125 10.07 -44.69 4.66
N ILE A 126 9.34 -43.92 3.85
CA ILE A 126 9.29 -44.07 2.39
C ILE A 126 10.66 -43.81 1.77
N ALA A 127 11.38 -42.79 2.24
CA ALA A 127 12.74 -42.51 1.75
C ALA A 127 13.74 -43.63 2.06
N TYR A 128 13.44 -44.50 3.02
CA TYR A 128 14.27 -45.63 3.41
C TYR A 128 13.74 -46.99 2.93
N SER A 129 12.67 -47.04 2.13
CA SER A 129 11.99 -48.31 1.81
C SER A 129 12.58 -49.09 0.64
N ALA A 130 13.70 -48.65 0.04
CA ALA A 130 14.29 -49.32 -1.12
C ALA A 130 15.16 -50.53 -0.73
N ASP A 131 15.15 -51.57 -1.56
CA ASP A 131 15.99 -52.76 -1.36
C ASP A 131 17.48 -52.48 -1.58
N ASP A 132 17.81 -51.50 -2.43
CA ASP A 132 19.18 -51.06 -2.68
C ASP A 132 19.57 -49.93 -1.72
N LYS A 133 20.60 -50.21 -0.91
CA LYS A 133 21.19 -49.28 0.05
C LYS A 133 21.62 -47.96 -0.61
N ILE A 134 22.18 -47.98 -1.82
CA ILE A 134 22.61 -46.75 -2.51
C ILE A 134 21.39 -45.89 -2.85
N VAL A 135 20.28 -46.51 -3.26
CA VAL A 135 19.03 -45.82 -3.57
C VAL A 135 18.41 -45.22 -2.30
N CYS A 136 18.33 -45.98 -1.20
CA CYS A 136 17.88 -45.46 0.11
C CYS A 136 18.69 -44.24 0.54
N MET A 137 20.02 -44.34 0.49
CA MET A 137 20.88 -43.23 0.91
C MET A 137 20.70 -41.99 0.03
N THR A 138 20.43 -42.19 -1.26
CA THR A 138 20.13 -41.09 -2.19
C THR A 138 18.80 -40.43 -1.87
N GLN A 139 17.74 -41.22 -1.64
CA GLN A 139 16.39 -40.74 -1.32
C GLN A 139 16.33 -40.02 0.03
N VAL A 140 17.00 -40.56 1.07
CA VAL A 140 17.13 -39.90 2.37
C VAL A 140 17.87 -38.56 2.25
N THR A 141 18.90 -38.50 1.40
CA THR A 141 19.65 -37.26 1.16
C THR A 141 18.82 -36.22 0.38
N GLU A 142 17.98 -36.67 -0.56
CA GLU A 142 17.04 -35.80 -1.28
C GLU A 142 15.95 -35.24 -0.35
N LEU A 143 15.43 -36.09 0.55
CA LEU A 143 14.50 -35.67 1.59
C LEU A 143 15.14 -34.62 2.52
N GLU A 144 16.35 -34.90 3.02
CA GLU A 144 17.11 -33.97 3.87
C GLU A 144 17.32 -32.62 3.17
N ARG A 145 17.70 -32.64 1.89
CA ARG A 145 17.88 -31.43 1.08
C ARG A 145 16.59 -30.62 0.93
N THR A 146 15.46 -31.30 0.78
CA THR A 146 14.15 -30.66 0.66
C THR A 146 13.72 -30.03 1.98
N ILE A 147 13.91 -30.74 3.09
CA ILE A 147 13.68 -30.23 4.45
C ILE A 147 14.55 -29.00 4.71
N ASP A 148 15.85 -29.04 4.39
CA ASP A 148 16.75 -27.90 4.57
C ASP A 148 16.30 -26.69 3.74
N LYS A 149 15.90 -26.90 2.47
CA LYS A 149 15.42 -25.84 1.60
C LYS A 149 14.16 -25.19 2.17
N ASP A 150 13.18 -26.00 2.59
CA ASP A 150 11.93 -25.50 3.17
C ASP A 150 12.22 -24.78 4.50
N PHE A 151 13.10 -25.33 5.34
CA PHE A 151 13.50 -24.71 6.61
C PHE A 151 14.06 -23.30 6.42
N PHE A 152 14.99 -23.12 5.49
CA PHE A 152 15.57 -21.80 5.22
C PHE A 152 14.58 -20.84 4.56
N ALA A 153 13.71 -21.33 3.67
CA ALA A 153 12.68 -20.50 3.03
C ALA A 153 11.68 -19.97 4.06
N ILE A 154 11.16 -20.85 4.93
CA ILE A 154 10.25 -20.51 6.02
C ILE A 154 10.93 -19.54 6.98
N SER A 155 12.18 -19.82 7.38
CA SER A 155 12.93 -18.95 8.29
C SER A 155 13.07 -17.51 7.78
N ARG A 156 13.23 -17.32 6.47
CA ARG A 156 13.27 -15.99 5.85
C ARG A 156 11.92 -15.28 5.93
N LEU A 157 10.83 -15.98 5.59
CA LEU A 157 9.48 -15.42 5.65
C LEU A 157 9.03 -15.09 7.08
N LEU A 158 9.44 -15.91 8.06
CA LEU A 158 9.20 -15.65 9.49
C LEU A 158 10.05 -14.48 10.01
N ALA A 159 11.22 -14.21 9.42
CA ALA A 159 12.08 -13.09 9.82
C ALA A 159 11.56 -11.72 9.35
N GLU A 160 10.68 -11.70 8.34
CA GLU A 160 9.97 -10.50 7.91
C GLU A 160 8.93 -10.04 8.95
N ASP A 161 8.41 -10.98 9.75
CA ASP A 161 7.50 -10.66 10.85
C ASP A 161 8.29 -10.08 12.04
N LYS A 162 8.06 -8.79 12.32
CA LYS A 162 8.77 -8.06 13.39
C LYS A 162 8.38 -8.54 14.78
N VAL A 163 7.13 -8.96 14.98
CA VAL A 163 6.65 -9.45 16.29
C VAL A 163 7.39 -10.73 16.62
N LEU A 164 7.45 -11.64 15.66
CA LEU A 164 8.25 -12.85 15.80
C LEU A 164 9.72 -12.49 15.99
N LYS A 165 10.29 -11.58 15.20
CA LYS A 165 11.72 -11.20 15.33
C LYS A 165 12.10 -10.72 16.73
N LEU A 166 11.22 -10.03 17.43
CA LEU A 166 11.45 -9.50 18.77
C LEU A 166 11.24 -10.54 19.89
N ASP A 167 10.53 -11.63 19.60
CA ASP A 167 10.25 -12.71 20.54
C ASP A 167 11.08 -13.98 20.19
N PRO A 168 12.26 -14.17 20.80
CA PRO A 168 13.09 -15.34 20.55
C PRO A 168 12.49 -16.63 21.11
N ASP A 169 11.67 -16.53 22.17
CA ASP A 169 11.06 -17.67 22.87
C ASP A 169 9.66 -18.01 22.33
N ASN A 170 9.32 -17.45 21.17
CA ASN A 170 8.04 -17.68 20.53
C ASN A 170 7.80 -19.19 20.31
N ALA A 171 6.65 -19.68 20.77
CA ALA A 171 6.33 -21.11 20.77
C ALA A 171 6.40 -21.75 19.36
N LEU A 172 5.98 -21.03 18.32
CA LEU A 172 6.11 -21.49 16.93
C LEU A 172 7.58 -21.67 16.53
N LYS A 173 8.45 -20.70 16.84
CA LYS A 173 9.88 -20.79 16.49
C LYS A 173 10.56 -21.95 17.20
N VAL A 174 10.25 -22.12 18.48
CA VAL A 174 10.80 -23.21 19.30
C VAL A 174 10.33 -24.55 18.73
N ALA A 175 9.04 -24.73 18.46
CA ALA A 175 8.49 -25.95 17.89
C ALA A 175 9.06 -26.23 16.48
N PHE A 176 9.16 -25.21 15.63
CA PHE A 176 9.72 -25.30 14.29
C PHE A 176 11.20 -25.74 14.30
N ALA A 177 12.03 -25.10 15.12
CA ALA A 177 13.44 -25.45 15.27
C ALA A 177 13.61 -26.86 15.85
N LYS A 178 12.77 -27.24 16.83
CA LYS A 178 12.83 -28.55 17.48
C LYS A 178 12.41 -29.69 16.54
N LEU A 179 11.40 -29.47 15.69
CA LEU A 179 11.01 -30.42 14.64
C LEU A 179 12.15 -30.61 13.63
N TYR A 180 12.74 -29.52 13.15
CA TYR A 180 13.89 -29.56 12.24
C TYR A 180 15.08 -30.31 12.85
N GLN A 181 15.46 -30.01 14.10
CA GLN A 181 16.56 -30.69 14.77
C GLN A 181 16.29 -32.18 14.98
N THR A 182 15.03 -32.54 15.30
CA THR A 182 14.64 -33.95 15.51
C THR A 182 14.75 -34.74 14.22
N VAL A 183 14.19 -34.24 13.11
CA VAL A 183 14.27 -34.96 11.82
C VAL A 183 15.71 -35.05 11.30
N LYS A 184 16.53 -34.01 11.49
CA LYS A 184 17.96 -34.04 11.12
C LYS A 184 18.74 -35.06 11.94
N LYS A 185 18.43 -35.18 13.23
CA LYS A 185 19.03 -36.20 14.08
C LYS A 185 18.63 -37.59 13.62
N ASP A 186 17.34 -37.82 13.37
CA ASP A 186 16.82 -39.11 12.93
C ASP A 186 17.43 -39.54 11.59
N ILE A 187 17.47 -38.64 10.59
CA ILE A 187 18.16 -38.86 9.30
C ILE A 187 19.65 -39.17 9.51
N GLY A 188 20.32 -38.46 10.42
CA GLY A 188 21.72 -38.68 10.74
C GLY A 188 21.97 -40.05 11.40
N ASP A 189 21.10 -40.46 12.31
CA ASP A 189 21.18 -41.74 13.00
C ASP A 189 20.87 -42.91 12.04
N ILE A 190 19.96 -42.73 11.07
CA ILE A 190 19.71 -43.66 9.96
C ILE A 190 20.95 -43.82 9.07
N ARG A 191 21.56 -42.70 8.64
CA ARG A 191 22.78 -42.71 7.80
C ARG A 191 23.96 -43.40 8.47
N GLN A 192 24.04 -43.31 9.79
CA GLN A 192 25.12 -43.91 10.61
C GLN A 192 24.78 -45.35 11.07
N GLU A 193 23.68 -45.94 10.59
CA GLU A 193 23.21 -47.28 10.96
C GLU A 193 23.06 -47.48 12.48
N LYS A 194 22.78 -46.40 13.22
CA LYS A 194 22.53 -46.47 14.67
C LYS A 194 21.13 -46.98 14.99
N ILE A 195 20.23 -46.89 14.02
CA ILE A 195 18.87 -47.38 14.11
C ILE A 195 18.80 -48.61 13.20
N ASP A 196 18.59 -49.77 13.82
CA ASP A 196 18.21 -50.96 13.08
C ASP A 196 16.76 -50.79 12.62
N MET A 197 16.57 -50.63 11.31
CA MET A 197 15.25 -50.44 10.71
C MET A 197 14.42 -51.73 10.69
N CYS A 198 15.02 -52.88 10.98
CA CYS A 198 14.31 -54.13 11.23
C CYS A 198 13.80 -54.23 12.68
N ASP A 199 14.29 -53.39 13.60
CA ASP A 199 13.78 -53.29 14.96
C ASP A 199 12.55 -52.35 15.01
N ILE A 200 11.37 -52.95 14.97
CA ILE A 200 10.08 -52.27 15.06
C ILE A 200 9.99 -51.38 16.31
N HIS A 201 10.62 -51.75 17.41
CA HIS A 201 10.58 -50.95 18.64
C HIS A 201 11.47 -49.70 18.53
N ALA A 202 12.66 -49.81 17.94
CA ALA A 202 13.54 -48.67 17.67
C ALA A 202 12.90 -47.68 16.67
N VAL A 203 12.34 -48.21 15.58
CA VAL A 203 11.62 -47.41 14.57
C VAL A 203 10.37 -46.75 15.17
N GLY A 204 9.60 -47.49 15.96
CA GLY A 204 8.40 -46.98 16.64
C GLY A 204 8.72 -45.84 17.62
N LYS A 205 9.85 -45.93 18.35
CA LYS A 205 10.30 -44.88 19.26
C LYS A 205 10.73 -43.61 18.51
N MET A 206 11.46 -43.76 17.41
CA MET A 206 11.86 -42.64 16.54
C MET A 206 10.62 -41.95 15.95
N ALA A 207 9.75 -42.74 15.30
CA ALA A 207 8.52 -42.25 14.68
C ALA A 207 7.58 -41.58 15.70
N GLY A 208 7.43 -42.16 16.90
CA GLY A 208 6.62 -41.59 17.97
C GLY A 208 7.15 -40.25 18.47
N LYS A 209 8.47 -40.11 18.62
CA LYS A 209 9.09 -38.84 19.01
C LYS A 209 8.89 -37.78 17.91
N LEU A 210 9.18 -38.12 16.66
CA LEU A 210 9.04 -37.20 15.54
C LEU A 210 7.58 -36.77 15.34
N SER A 211 6.62 -37.70 15.47
CA SER A 211 5.19 -37.39 15.44
C SER A 211 4.76 -36.43 16.54
N ALA A 212 5.25 -36.61 17.78
CA ALA A 212 4.91 -35.73 18.89
C ALA A 212 5.42 -34.28 18.69
N GLU A 213 6.64 -34.13 18.15
CA GLU A 213 7.18 -32.81 17.78
C GLU A 213 6.40 -32.19 16.61
N ARG A 214 5.99 -33.01 15.62
CA ARG A 214 5.15 -32.58 14.50
C ARG A 214 3.79 -32.08 14.96
N ASP A 215 3.14 -32.80 15.87
CA ASP A 215 1.81 -32.42 16.38
C ASP A 215 1.87 -31.13 17.20
N THR A 216 2.95 -30.96 17.98
CA THR A 216 3.22 -29.71 18.69
C THR A 216 3.39 -28.57 17.70
N PHE A 217 4.24 -28.75 16.67
CA PHE A 217 4.43 -27.76 15.63
C PHE A 217 3.15 -27.43 14.86
N MET A 218 2.34 -28.43 14.52
CA MET A 218 1.06 -28.23 13.83
C MET A 218 0.13 -27.31 14.63
N LYS A 219 0.03 -27.54 15.94
CA LYS A 219 -0.78 -26.70 16.82
C LYS A 219 -0.30 -25.25 16.82
N GLU A 220 0.98 -25.02 17.07
CA GLU A 220 1.57 -23.67 17.10
C GLU A 220 1.47 -22.98 15.73
N LYS A 221 1.57 -23.74 14.63
CA LYS A 221 1.40 -23.27 13.25
C LYS A 221 0.00 -22.70 13.03
N GLU A 222 -1.03 -23.46 13.41
CA GLU A 222 -2.43 -23.04 13.24
C GLU A 222 -2.76 -21.80 14.09
N GLU A 223 -2.35 -21.78 15.37
CA GLU A 223 -2.56 -20.62 16.25
C GLU A 223 -1.94 -19.34 15.70
N TYR A 224 -0.71 -19.44 15.15
CA TYR A 224 -0.04 -18.32 14.51
C TYR A 224 -0.73 -17.85 13.23
N LEU A 225 -1.13 -18.79 12.35
CA LEU A 225 -1.81 -18.45 11.09
C LEU A 225 -3.18 -17.82 11.34
N GLU A 226 -3.95 -18.33 12.31
CA GLU A 226 -5.22 -17.74 12.73
C GLU A 226 -5.04 -16.32 13.26
N SER A 227 -4.02 -16.10 14.08
CA SER A 227 -3.68 -14.77 14.62
C SER A 227 -3.41 -13.76 13.51
N ILE A 228 -2.62 -14.13 12.50
CA ILE A 228 -2.33 -13.24 11.37
C ILE A 228 -3.53 -13.04 10.47
N GLN A 229 -4.27 -14.10 10.14
CA GLN A 229 -5.48 -13.98 9.33
C GLN A 229 -6.53 -13.09 10.00
N SER A 230 -6.66 -13.16 11.33
CA SER A 230 -7.52 -12.27 12.11
C SER A 230 -7.09 -10.81 11.99
N LYS A 231 -5.78 -10.51 12.08
CA LYS A 231 -5.24 -9.16 11.85
C LYS A 231 -5.53 -8.66 10.42
N LEU A 232 -5.30 -9.50 9.42
CA LEU A 232 -5.58 -9.17 8.01
C LEU A 232 -7.06 -8.89 7.76
N ARG A 233 -7.96 -9.70 8.32
CA ARG A 233 -9.41 -9.48 8.21
C ARG A 233 -9.82 -8.15 8.83
N LYS A 234 -9.29 -7.79 10.01
CA LYS A 234 -9.56 -6.47 10.60
C LYS A 234 -9.13 -5.33 9.66
N LEU A 235 -7.96 -5.44 9.05
CA LEU A 235 -7.48 -4.44 8.08
C LEU A 235 -8.32 -4.34 6.80
N LEU A 236 -8.96 -5.44 6.39
CA LEU A 236 -9.81 -5.47 5.21
C LEU A 236 -11.22 -4.93 5.46
N PHE A 237 -11.76 -5.12 6.67
CA PHE A 237 -13.18 -4.87 6.96
C PHE A 237 -13.44 -3.71 7.93
N GLU A 238 -12.44 -3.26 8.70
CA GLU A 238 -12.54 -2.07 9.55
C GLU A 238 -11.96 -0.85 8.81
N GLU A 239 -12.56 0.33 8.98
CA GLU A 239 -11.98 1.59 8.49
C GLU A 239 -10.72 1.92 9.29
N ILE A 240 -9.56 1.44 8.82
CA ILE A 240 -8.28 1.65 9.51
C ILE A 240 -7.51 2.79 8.82
N ALA A 241 -7.12 3.80 9.60
CA ALA A 241 -6.24 4.86 9.14
C ALA A 241 -4.86 4.28 8.76
N LEU A 242 -4.18 4.87 7.75
CA LEU A 242 -2.84 4.46 7.29
C LEU A 242 -1.85 4.28 8.46
N GLU A 243 -1.95 5.13 9.47
CA GLU A 243 -1.06 5.13 10.63
C GLU A 243 -1.29 3.92 11.55
N ASP A 244 -2.53 3.47 11.69
CA ASP A 244 -2.87 2.28 12.46
C ASP A 244 -2.56 1.00 11.68
N ALA A 245 -2.76 1.02 10.35
CA ALA A 245 -2.29 -0.05 9.49
C ALA A 245 -0.76 -0.21 9.57
N ARG A 246 0.00 0.90 9.59
CA ARG A 246 1.46 0.88 9.80
C ARG A 246 1.86 0.35 11.17
N LYS A 247 1.13 0.68 12.25
CA LYS A 247 1.39 0.16 13.60
C LYS A 247 1.17 -1.35 13.72
N MET A 248 0.26 -1.93 12.94
CA MET A 248 0.06 -3.39 12.95
C MET A 248 1.20 -4.16 12.28
N TYR A 249 1.99 -3.51 11.42
CA TYR A 249 3.16 -4.06 10.74
C TYR A 249 4.51 -3.56 11.28
N ASN A 250 4.51 -2.75 12.34
CA ASN A 250 5.70 -2.25 13.05
C ASN A 250 5.81 -2.88 14.42
#